data_AF-A0A1G6QCB5-F1
#
_entry.id   AF-A0A1G6QCB5-F1
#
_cell.length_a   1.000
_cell.length_b   1.000
_cell.length_c   1.000
_cell.angle_alpha   90.00
_cell.angle_beta   90.00
_cell.angle_gamma   90.00
#
_symmetry.space_group_name_H-M   'P 1'
#
loop_
_entity.id
_entity.type
_entity.pdbx_description
1 polymer ?
#
loop_
_entity_poly.entity_id
_entity_poly.type
_entity_poly.pdbx_seq_one_letter_code
_entity_poly.pdbx_strand_id
1 'polypeptide(L)'
;MTSTRMLITSISAVFISLGIGIILGGTGGQTWVQQQEQEWLHQLETRFEQAAKEKGQLKRVLQQQENRLQGLKKQNQSLLKEAVRERLRGRHILLVGGDDRLAHKLGRAIRLAGGTVSRPASYPMLPDRYDAIVFLVDPDSNHRRMIRDVRLTFSGPLILQGTESSRAVFGSSEERSYSFPGSFTGDPLQTCELIQLIQNATHRGNEASS
;
A
#
# COMPACT_ATOMS: atom_id res chain seq x y z
N MET A 1 76.68 30.85 33.86
CA MET A 1 77.03 29.45 33.51
C MET A 1 75.88 28.73 32.79
N THR A 2 75.24 29.34 31.80
CA THR A 2 74.08 28.74 31.08
C THR A 2 74.32 28.50 29.59
N SER A 3 75.47 28.89 29.04
CA SER A 3 75.69 28.92 27.60
C SER A 3 75.99 27.54 26.98
N THR A 4 76.84 26.73 27.60
CA THR A 4 77.29 25.45 27.01
C THR A 4 76.22 24.36 26.99
N ARG A 5 75.39 24.26 28.04
CA ARG A 5 74.27 23.30 28.07
C ARG A 5 73.22 23.62 27.01
N MET A 6 72.84 24.89 26.84
CA MET A 6 71.90 25.29 25.79
C MET A 6 72.46 25.01 24.40
N LEU A 7 73.74 25.26 24.16
CA LEU A 7 74.37 25.04 22.86
C LEU A 7 74.38 23.55 22.45
N ILE A 8 74.66 22.65 23.40
CA ILE A 8 74.63 21.19 23.18
C ILE A 8 73.20 20.71 22.90
N THR A 9 72.21 21.20 23.64
CA THR A 9 70.80 20.82 23.41
C THR A 9 70.31 21.29 22.04
N SER A 10 70.64 22.53 21.65
CA SER A 10 70.26 23.08 20.34
C SER A 10 70.90 22.32 19.19
N ILE A 11 72.19 21.97 19.28
CA ILE A 11 72.88 21.18 18.26
C ILE A 11 72.27 19.78 18.16
N SER A 12 71.98 19.14 19.29
CA SER A 12 71.34 17.83 19.31
C SER A 12 69.96 17.86 18.66
N ALA A 13 69.16 18.91 18.93
CA ALA A 13 67.85 19.10 18.32
C ALA A 13 67.94 19.29 16.80
N VAL A 14 68.93 20.02 16.30
CA VAL A 14 69.18 20.18 14.85
C VAL A 14 69.52 18.85 14.20
N PHE A 15 70.41 18.05 14.81
CA PHE A 15 70.77 16.73 14.28
C PHE A 15 69.63 15.73 14.31
N ILE A 16 68.79 15.75 15.34
CA ILE A 16 67.58 14.91 15.42
C ILE A 16 66.57 15.31 14.34
N SER A 17 66.32 16.61 14.18
CA SER A 17 65.44 17.13 13.12
C SER A 17 65.94 16.75 11.72
N LEU A 18 67.24 16.84 11.49
CA LEU A 18 67.87 16.45 10.23
C LEU A 18 67.82 14.93 10.00
N GLY A 19 68.09 14.12 11.03
CA GLY A 19 68.01 12.66 10.94
C GLY A 19 66.59 12.17 10.66
N ILE A 20 65.59 12.74 11.34
CA ILE A 20 64.17 12.46 11.10
C ILE A 20 63.78 12.91 9.69
N GLY A 21 64.24 14.10 9.26
CA GLY A 21 64.01 14.63 7.92
C GLY A 21 64.60 13.76 6.81
N ILE A 22 65.77 13.15 7.02
CA ILE A 22 66.39 12.21 6.07
C ILE A 22 65.67 10.86 6.06
N ILE A 23 65.19 10.37 7.21
CA ILE A 23 64.45 9.10 7.25
C ILE A 23 63.09 9.25 6.57
N LEU A 24 62.38 10.36 6.79
CA LEU A 24 61.06 10.64 6.18
C LEU A 24 61.16 11.13 4.73
N GLY A 25 62.16 11.95 4.40
CA GLY A 25 62.34 12.56 3.08
C GLY A 25 63.29 11.80 2.16
N GLY A 26 64.12 10.90 2.70
CA GLY A 26 65.00 10.01 1.93
C GLY A 26 64.30 8.74 1.48
N THR A 27 65.07 7.85 0.85
CA THR A 27 64.57 6.64 0.19
C THR A 27 63.76 5.70 1.10
N GLY A 28 64.04 5.68 2.41
CA GLY A 28 63.30 4.87 3.39
C GLY A 28 61.86 5.35 3.65
N GLY A 29 61.63 6.66 3.67
CA GLY A 29 60.30 7.26 3.85
C GLY A 29 59.41 7.06 2.64
N GLN A 30 59.98 7.16 1.43
CA GLN A 30 59.26 6.86 0.18
C GLN A 30 58.77 5.42 0.11
N THR A 31 59.60 4.44 0.51
CA THR A 31 59.20 3.03 0.51
C THR A 31 58.10 2.73 1.54
N TRP A 32 58.15 3.38 2.71
CA TRP A 32 57.13 3.21 3.75
C TRP A 32 55.78 3.82 3.30
N VAL A 33 55.80 5.01 2.71
CA VAL A 33 54.59 5.65 2.17
C VAL A 33 53.98 4.84 1.03
N GLN A 34 54.79 4.33 0.10
CA GLN A 34 54.29 3.48 -1.00
C GLN A 34 53.63 2.19 -0.51
N GLN A 35 54.20 1.53 0.51
CA GLN A 35 53.60 0.35 1.12
C GLN A 35 52.26 0.69 1.78
N GLN A 36 52.19 1.81 2.49
CA GLN A 36 50.97 2.27 3.15
C GLN A 36 49.88 2.59 2.12
N GLU A 37 50.22 3.26 1.02
CA GLU A 37 49.28 3.56 -0.08
C GLU A 37 48.76 2.29 -0.75
N GLN A 38 49.62 1.30 -1.00
CA GLN A 38 49.21 0.02 -1.59
C GLN A 38 48.26 -0.75 -0.68
N GLU A 39 48.53 -0.80 0.63
CA GLU A 39 47.64 -1.44 1.60
C GLU A 39 46.27 -0.76 1.65
N TRP A 40 46.25 0.57 1.62
CA TRP A 40 45.00 1.35 1.61
C TRP A 40 44.20 1.13 0.33
N LEU A 41 44.87 1.12 -0.82
CA LEU A 41 44.26 0.79 -2.11
C LEU A 41 43.64 -0.61 -2.08
N HIS A 42 44.38 -1.60 -1.57
CA HIS A 42 43.91 -2.97 -1.50
C HIS A 42 42.70 -3.12 -0.57
N GLN A 43 42.68 -2.42 0.57
CA GLN A 43 41.52 -2.38 1.46
C GLN A 43 40.31 -1.70 0.82
N LEU A 44 40.53 -0.61 0.09
CA LEU A 44 39.49 0.11 -0.64
C LEU A 44 38.87 -0.75 -1.73
N GLU A 45 39.71 -1.44 -2.51
CA GLU A 45 39.28 -2.37 -3.56
C GLU A 45 38.45 -3.52 -2.98
N THR A 46 38.93 -4.12 -1.88
CA THR A 46 38.21 -5.19 -1.18
C THR A 46 36.84 -4.72 -0.68
N ARG A 47 36.76 -3.52 -0.07
CA ARG A 47 35.48 -2.94 0.37
C ARG A 47 34.57 -2.63 -0.81
N PHE A 48 35.12 -2.17 -1.93
CA PHE A 48 34.34 -1.89 -3.13
C PHE A 48 33.76 -3.16 -3.72
N GLU A 49 34.56 -4.22 -3.83
CA GLU A 49 34.09 -5.54 -4.26
C GLU A 49 33.01 -6.09 -3.34
N GLN A 50 33.20 -5.96 -2.02
CA GLN A 50 32.23 -6.42 -1.03
C GLN A 50 30.91 -5.65 -1.15
N ALA A 51 30.97 -4.31 -1.25
CA ALA A 51 29.80 -3.48 -1.47
C ALA A 51 29.10 -3.80 -2.81
N ALA A 52 29.85 -4.10 -3.87
CA ALA A 52 29.30 -4.51 -5.16
C ALA A 52 28.58 -5.88 -5.06
N LYS A 53 29.16 -6.84 -4.33
CA LYS A 53 28.56 -8.16 -4.06
C LYS A 53 27.27 -8.02 -3.25
N GLU A 54 27.30 -7.24 -2.17
CA GLU A 54 26.13 -6.98 -1.32
C GLU A 54 25.00 -6.30 -2.11
N LYS A 55 25.31 -5.29 -2.92
CA LYS A 55 24.33 -4.65 -3.81
C LYS A 55 23.71 -5.65 -4.79
N GLY A 56 24.53 -6.55 -5.34
CA GLY A 56 24.06 -7.64 -6.22
C GLY A 56 23.12 -8.61 -5.49
N GLN A 57 23.45 -9.00 -4.27
CA GLN A 57 22.62 -9.86 -3.44
C GLN A 57 21.29 -9.17 -3.06
N LEU A 58 21.34 -7.91 -2.60
CA LEU A 58 20.14 -7.13 -2.27
C LEU A 58 19.19 -7.03 -3.47
N LYS A 59 19.72 -6.75 -4.67
CA LYS A 59 18.92 -6.67 -5.89
C LYS A 59 18.22 -8.00 -6.20
N ARG A 60 18.91 -9.13 -6.02
CA ARG A 60 18.33 -10.47 -6.20
C ARG A 60 17.23 -10.76 -5.18
N VAL A 61 17.47 -10.43 -3.91
CA VAL A 61 16.48 -10.61 -2.83
C VAL A 61 15.23 -9.77 -3.10
N LEU A 62 15.39 -8.50 -3.48
CA LEU A 62 14.28 -7.63 -3.86
C LEU A 62 13.46 -8.22 -5.01
N GLN A 63 14.13 -8.67 -6.06
CA GLN A 63 13.46 -9.28 -7.21
C GLN A 63 12.72 -10.58 -6.83
N GLN A 64 13.31 -11.41 -5.96
CA GLN A 64 12.68 -12.62 -5.46
C GLN A 64 11.45 -12.31 -4.59
N GLN A 65 11.53 -11.30 -3.73
CA GLN A 65 10.41 -10.84 -2.91
C GLN A 65 9.28 -10.27 -3.76
N GLU A 66 9.61 -9.47 -4.78
CA GLU A 66 8.63 -8.91 -5.71
C GLU A 66 7.88 -10.02 -6.48
N ASN A 67 8.63 -11.00 -7.00
CA ASN A 67 8.03 -12.17 -7.66
C ASN A 67 7.12 -12.95 -6.71
N ARG A 68 7.53 -13.15 -5.46
CA ARG A 68 6.72 -13.82 -4.43
C ARG A 68 5.44 -13.04 -4.13
N LEU A 69 5.53 -11.71 -3.98
CA LEU A 69 4.38 -10.85 -3.77
C LEU A 69 3.41 -10.88 -4.96
N GLN A 70 3.93 -10.86 -6.19
CA GLN A 70 3.09 -11.01 -7.38
C GLN A 70 2.39 -12.38 -7.42
N GLY A 71 3.10 -13.45 -7.07
CA GLY A 71 2.54 -14.80 -6.95
C GLY A 71 1.39 -14.85 -5.94
N LEU A 72 1.62 -14.33 -4.73
CA LEU A 72 0.59 -14.25 -3.67
C LEU A 72 -0.61 -13.42 -4.10
N LYS A 73 -0.40 -12.28 -4.77
CA LYS A 73 -1.49 -11.45 -5.31
C LYS A 73 -2.35 -12.21 -6.33
N LYS A 74 -1.72 -12.96 -7.25
CA LYS A 74 -2.43 -13.78 -8.24
C LYS A 74 -3.22 -14.91 -7.57
N GLN A 75 -2.62 -15.59 -6.59
CA GLN A 75 -3.30 -16.63 -5.82
C GLN A 75 -4.51 -16.06 -5.08
N ASN A 76 -4.34 -14.94 -4.38
CA ASN A 76 -5.43 -14.27 -3.66
C ASN A 76 -6.55 -13.83 -4.61
N GLN A 77 -6.21 -13.27 -5.77
CA GLN A 77 -7.20 -12.92 -6.79
C GLN A 77 -7.95 -14.15 -7.33
N SER A 78 -7.27 -15.29 -7.50
CA SER A 78 -7.89 -16.54 -7.93
C SER A 78 -8.84 -17.09 -6.86
N LEU A 79 -8.42 -17.08 -5.60
CA LEU A 79 -9.25 -17.50 -4.47
C LEU A 79 -10.47 -16.60 -4.31
N LEU A 80 -10.29 -15.28 -4.41
CA LEU A 80 -11.38 -14.31 -4.41
C LEU A 80 -12.36 -14.61 -5.54
N LYS A 81 -11.87 -14.83 -6.77
CA LYS A 81 -12.71 -15.17 -7.92
C LYS A 81 -13.54 -16.41 -7.65
N GLU A 82 -12.96 -17.46 -7.10
CA GLU A 82 -13.68 -18.71 -6.79
C GLU A 82 -14.68 -18.51 -5.65
N ALA A 83 -14.30 -17.78 -4.59
CA ALA A 83 -15.17 -17.52 -3.44
C ALA A 83 -16.44 -16.73 -3.79
N VAL A 84 -16.33 -15.79 -4.75
CA VAL A 84 -17.45 -14.93 -5.15
C VAL A 84 -18.16 -15.40 -6.41
N ARG A 85 -17.67 -16.45 -7.06
CA ARG A 85 -18.15 -16.93 -8.36
C ARG A 85 -19.66 -17.15 -8.36
N GLU A 86 -20.32 -16.57 -9.37
CA GLU A 86 -21.77 -16.70 -9.62
C GLU A 86 -22.71 -16.26 -8.46
N ARG A 87 -22.18 -15.66 -7.39
CA ARG A 87 -22.99 -15.19 -6.25
C ARG A 87 -23.95 -14.04 -6.60
N LEU A 88 -23.66 -13.31 -7.67
CA LEU A 88 -24.46 -12.17 -8.13
C LEU A 88 -24.97 -12.36 -9.56
N ARG A 89 -25.08 -13.61 -10.02
CA ARG A 89 -25.46 -13.94 -11.40
C ARG A 89 -26.76 -13.27 -11.81
N GLY A 90 -26.70 -12.48 -12.88
CA GLY A 90 -27.87 -11.80 -13.46
C GLY A 90 -28.34 -10.55 -12.72
N ARG A 91 -27.63 -10.12 -11.66
CA ARG A 91 -28.02 -8.94 -10.88
C ARG A 91 -27.38 -7.66 -11.39
N HIS A 92 -28.16 -6.59 -11.46
CA HIS A 92 -27.74 -5.25 -11.83
C HIS A 92 -27.55 -4.39 -10.57
N ILE A 93 -26.31 -4.05 -10.25
CA ILE A 93 -25.97 -3.29 -9.05
C ILE A 93 -25.55 -1.87 -9.44
N LEU A 94 -26.14 -0.90 -8.78
CA LEU A 94 -25.78 0.51 -8.92
C LEU A 94 -24.73 0.87 -7.87
N LEU A 95 -23.56 1.37 -8.31
CA LEU A 95 -22.58 1.95 -7.40
C LEU A 95 -22.71 3.47 -7.41
N VAL A 96 -22.91 4.06 -6.24
CA VAL A 96 -23.06 5.51 -6.07
C VAL A 96 -21.93 6.06 -5.19
N GLY A 97 -21.23 7.06 -5.73
CA GLY A 97 -20.14 7.77 -5.06
C GLY A 97 -18.87 6.93 -4.86
N GLY A 98 -18.05 7.35 -3.90
CA GLY A 98 -16.75 6.77 -3.55
C GLY A 98 -15.62 7.15 -4.51
N ASP A 99 -14.38 6.89 -4.08
CA ASP A 99 -13.19 7.05 -4.93
C ASP A 99 -13.28 6.15 -6.17
N ASP A 100 -12.89 6.69 -7.32
CA ASP A 100 -12.89 6.00 -8.60
C ASP A 100 -12.13 4.68 -8.56
N ARG A 101 -10.99 4.65 -7.85
CA ARG A 101 -10.17 3.44 -7.74
C ARG A 101 -10.89 2.34 -6.96
N LEU A 102 -11.53 2.70 -5.85
CA LEU A 102 -12.29 1.78 -5.01
C LEU A 102 -13.53 1.27 -5.72
N ALA A 103 -14.29 2.16 -6.36
CA ALA A 103 -15.46 1.80 -7.17
C ALA A 103 -15.08 0.86 -8.32
N HIS A 104 -13.91 1.07 -8.97
CA HIS A 104 -13.41 0.16 -10.00
C HIS A 104 -13.01 -1.21 -9.44
N LYS A 105 -12.40 -1.27 -8.24
CA LYS A 105 -12.08 -2.54 -7.58
C LYS A 105 -13.35 -3.34 -7.27
N LEU A 106 -14.34 -2.71 -6.62
CA LEU A 106 -15.60 -3.35 -6.30
C LEU A 106 -16.38 -3.72 -7.57
N GLY A 107 -16.41 -2.83 -8.57
CA GLY A 107 -17.06 -3.10 -9.85
C GLY A 107 -16.48 -4.32 -10.56
N ARG A 108 -15.14 -4.51 -10.52
CA ARG A 108 -14.52 -5.74 -11.03
C ARG A 108 -14.91 -6.96 -10.22
N ALA A 109 -14.96 -6.87 -8.89
CA ALA A 109 -15.35 -7.98 -8.04
C ALA A 109 -16.81 -8.41 -8.26
N ILE A 110 -17.74 -7.46 -8.41
CA ILE A 110 -19.14 -7.74 -8.73
C ILE A 110 -19.25 -8.43 -10.11
N ARG A 111 -18.50 -7.97 -11.12
CA ARG A 111 -18.45 -8.64 -12.43
C ARG A 111 -17.89 -10.06 -12.34
N LEU A 112 -16.86 -10.27 -11.51
CA LEU A 112 -16.32 -11.61 -11.25
C LEU A 112 -17.35 -12.51 -10.55
N ALA A 113 -18.23 -11.94 -9.73
CA ALA A 113 -19.34 -12.64 -9.10
C ALA A 113 -20.53 -12.90 -10.05
N GLY A 114 -20.46 -12.49 -11.32
CA GLY A 114 -21.52 -12.68 -12.32
C GLY A 114 -22.58 -11.58 -12.37
N GLY A 115 -22.38 -10.48 -11.63
CA GLY A 115 -23.27 -9.31 -11.65
C GLY A 115 -22.84 -8.25 -12.66
N THR A 116 -23.75 -7.36 -13.00
CA THR A 116 -23.49 -6.17 -13.82
C THR A 116 -23.44 -4.94 -12.93
N VAL A 117 -22.52 -4.02 -13.22
CA VAL A 117 -22.37 -2.78 -12.45
C VAL A 117 -22.54 -1.56 -13.33
N SER A 118 -23.39 -0.64 -12.90
CA SER A 118 -23.49 0.71 -13.45
C SER A 118 -23.00 1.73 -12.44
N ARG A 119 -22.29 2.75 -12.94
CA ARG A 119 -21.85 3.89 -12.15
C ARG A 119 -22.19 5.18 -12.89
N PRO A 120 -23.40 5.69 -12.77
CA PRO A 120 -23.76 6.96 -13.36
C PRO A 120 -23.16 8.10 -12.54
N ALA A 121 -22.83 9.21 -13.22
CA ALA A 121 -22.35 10.43 -12.57
C ALA A 121 -23.43 11.09 -11.68
N SER A 122 -24.69 10.68 -11.83
CA SER A 122 -25.84 11.17 -11.07
C SER A 122 -26.85 10.04 -10.90
N TYR A 123 -27.67 10.10 -9.85
CA TYR A 123 -28.70 9.09 -9.61
C TYR A 123 -29.65 8.94 -10.81
N PRO A 124 -29.88 7.73 -11.34
CA PRO A 124 -30.65 7.53 -12.55
C PRO A 124 -32.16 7.75 -12.31
N MET A 125 -32.85 8.29 -13.31
CA MET A 125 -34.32 8.49 -13.26
C MET A 125 -35.12 7.18 -13.19
N LEU A 126 -34.50 6.03 -13.52
CA LEU A 126 -35.12 4.70 -13.51
C LEU A 126 -34.32 3.76 -12.57
N PRO A 127 -34.49 3.91 -11.24
CA PRO A 127 -33.74 3.13 -10.28
C PRO A 127 -34.21 1.67 -10.18
N ASP A 128 -35.43 1.35 -10.57
CA ASP A 128 -36.00 -0.01 -10.50
C ASP A 128 -35.39 -1.00 -11.51
N ARG A 129 -34.49 -0.54 -12.39
CA ARG A 129 -33.68 -1.42 -13.25
C ARG A 129 -32.55 -2.11 -12.48
N TYR A 130 -32.28 -1.67 -11.24
CA TYR A 130 -31.21 -2.20 -10.41
C TYR A 130 -31.78 -3.08 -9.30
N ASP A 131 -31.14 -4.22 -9.05
CA ASP A 131 -31.52 -5.13 -7.97
C ASP A 131 -31.01 -4.63 -6.61
N ALA A 132 -29.94 -3.83 -6.59
CA ALA A 132 -29.40 -3.22 -5.38
C ALA A 132 -28.64 -1.93 -5.67
N ILE A 133 -28.60 -1.05 -4.68
CA ILE A 133 -27.82 0.19 -4.74
C ILE A 133 -26.81 0.19 -3.59
N VAL A 134 -25.54 0.38 -3.91
CA VAL A 134 -24.43 0.43 -2.95
C VAL A 134 -23.84 1.83 -2.92
N PHE A 135 -23.84 2.45 -1.75
CA PHE A 135 -23.22 3.74 -1.50
C PHE A 135 -21.83 3.55 -0.90
N LEU A 136 -20.80 3.99 -1.62
CA LEU A 136 -19.39 3.92 -1.20
C LEU A 136 -18.91 5.21 -0.54
N VAL A 137 -19.82 5.96 0.09
CA VAL A 137 -19.55 7.26 0.71
C VAL A 137 -20.05 7.24 2.14
N ASP A 138 -19.28 7.84 3.04
CA ASP A 138 -19.74 8.14 4.40
C ASP A 138 -20.96 9.08 4.31
N PRO A 139 -22.09 8.81 4.99
CA PRO A 139 -23.29 9.64 4.96
C PRO A 139 -23.09 11.01 5.62
N ASP A 140 -22.37 11.90 4.93
CA ASP A 140 -22.34 13.34 5.20
C ASP A 140 -23.67 13.99 4.80
N SER A 141 -23.93 15.20 5.29
CA SER A 141 -25.14 16.01 5.12
C SER A 141 -25.69 16.05 3.68
N ASN A 142 -24.83 16.21 2.67
CA ASN A 142 -25.23 16.21 1.25
C ASN A 142 -25.69 14.83 0.76
N HIS A 143 -25.00 13.76 1.17
CA HIS A 143 -25.34 12.39 0.77
C HIS A 143 -26.58 11.87 1.50
N ARG A 144 -26.87 12.37 2.71
CA ARG A 144 -28.10 12.03 3.44
C ARG A 144 -29.38 12.47 2.71
N ARG A 145 -29.36 13.61 2.01
CA ARG A 145 -30.50 14.03 1.18
C ARG A 145 -30.69 13.07 0.01
N MET A 146 -29.62 12.79 -0.74
CA MET A 146 -29.66 11.84 -1.84
C MET A 146 -30.14 10.44 -1.39
N ILE A 147 -29.62 9.90 -0.29
CA ILE A 147 -30.04 8.60 0.25
C ILE A 147 -31.54 8.59 0.58
N ARG A 148 -32.07 9.70 1.11
CA ARG A 148 -33.51 9.85 1.37
C ARG A 148 -34.32 9.86 0.08
N ASP A 149 -33.88 10.61 -0.93
CA ASP A 149 -34.57 10.70 -2.22
C ASP A 149 -34.55 9.37 -2.97
N VAL A 150 -33.42 8.64 -2.91
CA VAL A 150 -33.30 7.28 -3.43
C VAL A 150 -34.29 6.36 -2.73
N ARG A 151 -34.39 6.40 -1.40
CA ARG A 151 -35.33 5.54 -0.65
C ARG A 151 -36.80 5.81 -0.99
N LEU A 152 -37.16 7.03 -1.38
CA LEU A 152 -38.52 7.36 -1.80
C LEU A 152 -38.84 6.87 -3.22
N THR A 153 -37.82 6.64 -4.05
CA THR A 153 -37.97 6.28 -5.46
C THR A 153 -37.57 4.85 -5.79
N PHE A 154 -36.78 4.21 -4.94
CA PHE A 154 -36.26 2.86 -5.13
C PHE A 154 -36.81 1.91 -4.08
N SER A 155 -37.40 0.81 -4.55
CA SER A 155 -38.05 -0.17 -3.68
C SER A 155 -37.12 -1.29 -3.21
N GLY A 156 -35.93 -1.43 -3.80
CA GLY A 156 -34.99 -2.51 -3.51
C GLY A 156 -34.02 -2.25 -2.35
N PRO A 157 -33.09 -3.18 -2.10
CA PRO A 157 -32.11 -3.07 -1.03
C PRO A 157 -31.08 -1.96 -1.24
N LEU A 158 -30.88 -1.17 -0.20
CA LEU A 158 -29.91 -0.09 -0.10
C LEU A 158 -28.77 -0.52 0.82
N ILE A 159 -27.53 -0.48 0.32
CA ILE A 159 -26.34 -0.81 1.10
C ILE A 159 -25.54 0.47 1.33
N LEU A 160 -25.34 0.81 2.60
CA LEU A 160 -24.71 2.05 3.03
C LEU A 160 -23.39 1.74 3.74
N GLN A 161 -22.34 2.48 3.39
CA GLN A 161 -21.09 2.50 4.15
C GLN A 161 -21.29 3.34 5.41
N GLY A 162 -20.99 2.80 6.61
CA GLY A 162 -21.19 3.54 7.85
C GLY A 162 -20.35 3.04 9.02
N THR A 163 -19.98 3.94 9.93
CA THR A 163 -19.38 3.61 11.23
C THR A 163 -20.47 3.17 12.20
N GLU A 164 -20.15 2.28 13.15
CA GLU A 164 -21.10 1.77 14.17
C GLU A 164 -21.85 2.89 14.95
N SER A 165 -21.35 4.13 14.95
CA SER A 165 -22.04 5.27 15.56
C SER A 165 -23.22 5.80 14.74
N SER A 166 -23.40 5.37 13.49
CA SER A 166 -24.64 5.58 12.72
C SER A 166 -25.69 4.56 13.11
N ARG A 167 -26.00 4.53 14.41
CA ARG A 167 -27.22 3.93 14.95
C ARG A 167 -28.39 4.53 14.16
N ALA A 168 -29.30 3.67 13.69
CA ALA A 168 -30.41 4.00 12.81
C ALA A 168 -31.02 5.39 13.08
N VAL A 169 -30.65 6.39 12.27
CA VAL A 169 -31.28 7.72 12.31
C VAL A 169 -32.69 7.68 11.70
N PHE A 170 -33.09 6.53 11.14
CA PHE A 170 -34.37 6.36 10.46
C PHE A 170 -35.10 5.14 11.04
N GLY A 171 -36.02 5.39 11.97
CA GLY A 171 -36.84 4.36 12.59
C GLY A 171 -37.85 3.69 11.64
N SER A 172 -38.27 2.50 12.10
CA SER A 172 -39.51 1.73 11.83
C SER A 172 -39.78 1.12 10.44
N SER A 173 -38.87 1.15 9.47
CA SER A 173 -39.01 0.40 8.20
C SER A 173 -37.67 -0.25 7.81
N GLU A 174 -37.18 -1.10 8.71
CA GLU A 174 -35.80 -1.62 8.78
C GLU A 174 -35.44 -2.74 7.79
N GLU A 175 -36.34 -3.22 6.93
CA GLU A 175 -36.06 -4.45 6.16
C GLU A 175 -35.24 -4.29 4.87
N ARG A 176 -34.91 -3.06 4.45
CA ARG A 176 -34.32 -2.81 3.12
C ARG A 176 -33.01 -2.03 3.13
N SER A 177 -32.51 -1.63 4.30
CA SER A 177 -31.25 -0.89 4.44
C SER A 177 -30.22 -1.73 5.18
N TYR A 178 -29.07 -1.96 4.55
CA TYR A 178 -27.97 -2.75 5.11
C TYR A 178 -26.75 -1.85 5.29
N SER A 179 -26.11 -1.90 6.46
CA SER A 179 -24.87 -1.19 6.70
C SER A 179 -23.66 -2.10 6.51
N PHE A 180 -22.64 -1.59 5.82
CA PHE A 180 -21.32 -2.20 5.76
C PHE A 180 -20.38 -1.43 6.70
N PRO A 181 -19.75 -2.10 7.68
CA PRO A 181 -18.98 -1.42 8.72
C PRO A 181 -17.68 -0.82 8.17
N GLY A 182 -17.47 0.45 8.47
CA GLY A 182 -16.23 1.15 8.16
C GLY A 182 -16.08 1.53 6.68
N SER A 183 -14.90 2.06 6.32
CA SER A 183 -14.66 2.48 4.94
C SER A 183 -14.17 1.35 4.05
N PHE A 184 -14.75 1.22 2.85
CA PHE A 184 -14.32 0.19 1.90
C PHE A 184 -12.89 0.47 1.43
N THR A 185 -11.95 -0.43 1.74
CA THR A 185 -10.54 -0.28 1.37
C THR A 185 -10.15 -1.04 0.09
N GLY A 186 -11.06 -1.92 -0.38
CA GLY A 186 -10.78 -2.83 -1.49
C GLY A 186 -9.91 -4.02 -1.11
N ASP A 187 -9.84 -4.35 0.18
CA ASP A 187 -9.31 -5.63 0.67
C ASP A 187 -10.18 -6.79 0.15
N PRO A 188 -9.58 -7.89 -0.36
CA PRO A 188 -10.31 -9.10 -0.74
C PRO A 188 -11.33 -9.59 0.28
N LEU A 189 -11.02 -9.55 1.59
CA LEU A 189 -11.95 -10.02 2.62
C LEU A 189 -13.21 -9.14 2.71
N GLN A 190 -13.01 -7.83 2.81
CA GLN A 190 -14.11 -6.84 2.78
C GLN A 190 -14.94 -6.95 1.49
N THR A 191 -14.29 -7.25 0.37
CA THR A 191 -14.94 -7.43 -0.92
C THR A 191 -15.84 -8.66 -0.94
N CYS A 192 -15.38 -9.79 -0.37
CA CYS A 192 -16.20 -10.99 -0.19
C CYS A 192 -17.41 -10.73 0.69
N GLU A 193 -17.20 -10.09 1.85
CA GLU A 193 -18.27 -9.75 2.79
C GLU A 193 -19.32 -8.84 2.16
N LEU A 194 -18.89 -7.81 1.42
CA LEU A 194 -19.81 -6.91 0.73
C LEU A 194 -20.60 -7.62 -0.38
N ILE A 195 -19.97 -8.51 -1.14
CA ILE A 195 -20.67 -9.33 -2.15
C ILE A 195 -21.70 -10.26 -1.50
N GLN A 196 -21.34 -10.88 -0.37
CA GLN A 196 -22.26 -11.73 0.39
C GLN A 196 -23.42 -10.91 0.98
N LEU A 197 -23.16 -9.70 1.46
CA LEU A 197 -24.18 -8.77 1.93
C LEU A 197 -25.15 -8.39 0.80
N ILE A 198 -24.62 -8.01 -0.38
CA ILE A 198 -25.44 -7.75 -1.58
C ILE A 198 -26.28 -8.97 -1.92
N GLN A 199 -25.70 -10.16 -1.86
CA GLN A 199 -26.42 -11.39 -2.18
C GLN A 199 -27.60 -11.64 -1.24
N ASN A 200 -27.38 -11.51 0.06
CA ASN A 200 -28.41 -11.73 1.07
C ASN A 200 -29.52 -10.67 0.99
N ALA A 201 -29.13 -9.41 0.77
CA ALA A 201 -30.04 -8.28 0.64
C ALA A 201 -30.98 -8.43 -0.57
N THR A 202 -30.45 -8.89 -1.69
CA THR A 202 -31.21 -9.10 -2.94
C THR A 202 -32.07 -10.37 -2.92
N HIS A 203 -31.71 -11.40 -2.15
CA HIS A 203 -32.59 -12.57 -1.98
C HIS A 203 -33.83 -12.25 -1.14
N ARG A 204 -33.69 -11.52 -0.03
CA ARG A 204 -34.82 -11.16 0.84
C ARG A 204 -35.83 -10.22 0.17
N GLY A 205 -35.37 -9.32 -0.70
CA GLY A 205 -36.25 -8.41 -1.44
C GLY A 205 -37.25 -9.13 -2.37
N ASN A 206 -36.87 -10.29 -2.92
CA ASN A 206 -37.74 -11.09 -3.79
C ASN A 206 -38.81 -11.87 -3.03
N GLU A 207 -38.52 -12.31 -1.80
CA GLU A 207 -39.49 -13.03 -0.96
C GLU A 207 -40.62 -12.11 -0.45
N ALA A 208 -40.34 -10.82 -0.26
CA ALA A 208 -41.36 -9.84 0.17
C ALA A 208 -42.26 -9.32 -0.98
N SER A 209 -42.02 -9.76 -2.22
CA SER A 209 -42.75 -9.31 -3.42
C SER A 209 -43.58 -10.43 -4.09
N SER A 210 -43.65 -11.62 -3.47
CA SER A 210 -44.54 -12.74 -3.86
C SER A 210 -45.69 -12.87 -2.87
#